data_AF-A0A3B9IBI5-F1
#
_entry.id   AF-A0A3B9IBI5-F1
#
_cell.length_a   1.000
_cell.length_b   1.000
_cell.length_c   1.000
_cell.angle_alpha   90.00
_cell.angle_beta   90.00
_cell.angle_gamma   90.00
#
_symmetry.space_group_name_H-M   'P 1'
#
loop_
_entity.id
_entity.type
_entity.pdbx_description
1 polymer ?
#
loop_
_entity_poly.entity_id
_entity_poly.type
_entity_poly.pdbx_seq_one_letter_code
_entity_poly.pdbx_strand_id
1 'polypeptide(L)'
;MEIQLWREMLHPYEQAVSELLVKFNSMKEEYSKYSLYSPIESVRGRVKTVSSILEKMKRKNISFDHLEDMIEDIAGIRIICQFVEDIDKVATLIRMRSDMEVLQQKNYLENKKASGYRSYHLIVSYVVETIRGPKRIHVEIQIRTMAMNFWATTEHSLQYKYKGRIPEHVSGQLERISDAIFVLDNEMSQVRSEIIDAQIDSQIQTGIVKDILTCIENLYHVASEREVLKIQNEFYRIFMSNDIEELKRFQRQLDIFAEGYRAQSV
;
A
#
# COMPACT_ATOMS: atom_id res chain seq x y z
N MET A 1 26.84 -18.66 -20.07
CA MET A 1 27.63 -18.32 -18.87
C MET A 1 27.11 -17.05 -18.18
N GLU A 2 26.68 -16.00 -18.92
CA GLU A 2 26.19 -14.74 -18.31
C GLU A 2 24.79 -14.82 -17.65
N ILE A 3 23.82 -15.57 -18.22
CA ILE A 3 22.42 -15.58 -17.74
C ILE A 3 22.28 -16.20 -16.34
N GLN A 4 23.07 -17.23 -16.03
CA GLN A 4 23.03 -17.92 -14.74
C GLN A 4 23.53 -17.01 -13.61
N LEU A 5 24.54 -16.19 -13.90
CA LEU A 5 25.11 -15.24 -12.95
C LEU A 5 24.11 -14.15 -12.53
N TRP A 6 23.33 -13.61 -13.49
CA TRP A 6 22.28 -12.63 -13.20
C TRP A 6 21.13 -13.21 -12.37
N ARG A 7 20.70 -14.44 -12.67
CA ARG A 7 19.65 -15.09 -11.87
C ARG A 7 20.07 -15.29 -10.42
N GLU A 8 21.28 -15.82 -10.21
CA GLU A 8 21.81 -16.01 -8.85
C GLU A 8 21.98 -14.69 -8.10
N MET A 9 22.44 -13.63 -8.78
CA MET A 9 22.65 -12.32 -8.17
C MET A 9 21.33 -11.61 -7.83
N LEU A 10 20.30 -11.74 -8.66
CA LEU A 10 19.01 -11.08 -8.45
C LEU A 10 18.09 -11.80 -7.46
N HIS A 11 18.30 -13.09 -7.22
CA HIS A 11 17.44 -13.89 -6.34
C HIS A 11 17.25 -13.30 -4.92
N PRO A 12 18.31 -12.81 -4.22
CA PRO A 12 18.14 -12.11 -2.95
C PRO A 12 17.24 -10.87 -3.02
N TYR A 13 17.25 -10.15 -4.14
CA TYR A 13 16.39 -8.98 -4.35
C TYR A 13 14.93 -9.38 -4.61
N GLU A 14 14.69 -10.49 -5.32
CA GLU A 14 13.35 -11.05 -5.53
C GLU A 14 12.72 -11.50 -4.20
N GLN A 15 13.53 -12.16 -3.36
CA GLN A 15 13.14 -12.56 -2.02
C GLN A 15 12.81 -11.33 -1.16
N ALA A 16 13.68 -10.32 -1.11
CA ALA A 16 13.44 -9.11 -0.33
C ALA A 16 12.15 -8.38 -0.76
N VAL A 17 11.91 -8.28 -2.07
CA VAL A 17 10.66 -7.67 -2.59
C VAL A 17 9.44 -8.44 -2.09
N SER A 18 9.48 -9.77 -2.11
CA SER A 18 8.37 -10.62 -1.67
C SER A 18 8.11 -10.48 -0.16
N GLU A 19 9.16 -10.51 0.65
CA GLU A 19 9.06 -10.34 2.10
C GLU A 19 8.52 -8.96 2.49
N LEU A 20 9.04 -7.90 1.86
CA LEU A 20 8.59 -6.54 2.12
C LEU A 20 7.14 -6.30 1.67
N LEU A 21 6.72 -6.92 0.56
CA LEU A 21 5.32 -6.87 0.13
C LEU A 21 4.40 -7.46 1.20
N VAL A 22 4.74 -8.63 1.76
CA VAL A 22 3.96 -9.22 2.85
C VAL A 22 3.92 -8.28 4.06
N LYS A 23 5.09 -7.81 4.52
CA LYS A 23 5.20 -6.94 5.70
C LYS A 23 4.37 -5.66 5.58
N PHE A 24 4.45 -4.95 4.46
CA PHE A 24 3.71 -3.70 4.29
C PHE A 24 2.21 -3.92 4.03
N ASN A 25 1.81 -5.01 3.36
CA ASN A 25 0.39 -5.34 3.23
C ASN A 25 -0.20 -5.75 4.58
N SER A 26 0.53 -6.52 5.40
CA SER A 26 0.09 -6.85 6.76
C SER A 26 -0.08 -5.60 7.63
N MET A 27 0.78 -4.58 7.48
CA MET A 27 0.56 -3.29 8.16
C MET A 27 -0.76 -2.64 7.73
N LYS A 28 -1.06 -2.60 6.42
CA LYS A 28 -2.35 -2.09 5.92
C LYS A 28 -3.53 -2.87 6.51
N GLU A 29 -3.44 -4.20 6.55
CA GLU A 29 -4.48 -5.07 7.11
C GLU A 29 -4.66 -4.87 8.62
N GLU A 30 -3.58 -4.61 9.35
CA GLU A 30 -3.62 -4.33 10.79
C GLU A 30 -4.47 -3.10 11.11
N TYR A 31 -4.32 -2.00 10.35
CA TYR A 31 -5.20 -0.83 10.49
C TYR A 31 -6.68 -1.21 10.33
N SER A 32 -7.01 -2.01 9.31
CA SER A 32 -8.38 -2.46 9.08
C SER A 32 -8.92 -3.34 10.22
N LYS A 33 -8.07 -4.18 10.84
CA LYS A 33 -8.47 -5.02 11.98
C LYS A 33 -8.85 -4.20 13.21
N TYR A 34 -8.23 -3.04 13.39
CA TYR A 34 -8.54 -2.12 14.49
C TYR A 34 -9.57 -1.05 14.11
N SER A 35 -10.24 -1.18 12.95
CA SER A 35 -11.20 -0.18 12.42
C SER A 35 -10.58 1.23 12.33
N LEU A 36 -9.29 1.29 12.00
CA LEU A 36 -8.54 2.53 11.83
C LEU A 36 -8.31 2.81 10.34
N TYR A 37 -8.26 4.10 10.01
CA TYR A 37 -7.81 4.55 8.71
C TYR A 37 -6.35 4.16 8.44
N SER A 38 -6.11 3.45 7.35
CA SER A 38 -4.77 3.06 6.92
C SER A 38 -4.10 4.17 6.10
N PRO A 39 -2.89 4.63 6.45
CA PRO A 39 -2.12 5.55 5.60
C PRO A 39 -1.58 4.87 4.32
N ILE A 40 -1.71 3.54 4.21
CA ILE A 40 -1.30 2.75 3.04
C ILE A 40 -2.56 2.31 2.28
N GLU A 41 -2.68 2.77 1.03
CA GLU A 41 -3.73 2.37 0.11
C GLU A 41 -3.32 1.11 -0.69
N SER A 42 -2.10 1.06 -1.22
CA SER A 42 -1.61 -0.15 -1.87
C SER A 42 -0.09 -0.26 -1.85
N VAL A 43 0.41 -1.49 -1.89
CA VAL A 43 1.84 -1.81 -1.95
C VAL A 43 2.12 -2.60 -3.22
N ARG A 44 3.12 -2.18 -3.99
CA ARG A 44 3.62 -2.91 -5.16
C ARG A 44 5.13 -3.06 -5.05
N GLY A 45 5.65 -4.16 -5.56
CA GLY A 45 7.08 -4.45 -5.54
C GLY A 45 7.56 -4.93 -6.89
N ARG A 46 8.82 -4.66 -7.22
CA ARG A 46 9.47 -5.26 -8.38
C ARG A 46 10.98 -5.32 -8.21
N VAL A 47 11.59 -6.27 -8.89
CA VAL A 47 13.03 -6.26 -9.18
C VAL A 47 13.26 -5.60 -10.54
N LYS A 48 14.30 -4.78 -10.63
CA LYS A 48 14.70 -4.11 -11.86
C LYS A 48 15.15 -5.14 -12.89
N THR A 49 14.69 -5.02 -14.13
CA THR A 49 15.11 -5.90 -15.22
C THR A 49 16.60 -5.74 -15.51
N VAL A 50 17.28 -6.82 -15.91
CA VAL A 50 18.72 -6.80 -16.28
C VAL A 50 19.06 -5.69 -17.28
N SER A 51 18.24 -5.49 -18.33
CA SER A 51 18.44 -4.42 -19.31
C SER A 51 18.46 -3.02 -18.66
N SER A 52 17.49 -2.73 -17.80
CA SER A 52 17.42 -1.47 -17.05
C SER A 52 18.57 -1.31 -16.04
N ILE A 53 19.12 -2.41 -15.50
CA ILE A 53 20.32 -2.36 -14.63
C ILE A 53 21.54 -1.98 -15.48
N LEU A 54 21.77 -2.67 -16.60
CA LEU A 54 22.86 -2.41 -17.53
C LEU A 54 22.83 -0.98 -18.09
N GLU A 55 21.65 -0.47 -18.47
CA GLU A 55 21.49 0.91 -18.91
C GLU A 55 21.86 1.91 -17.80
N LYS A 56 21.48 1.62 -16.55
CA LYS A 56 21.80 2.47 -15.40
C LYS A 56 23.30 2.43 -15.08
N MET A 57 23.94 1.26 -15.17
CA MET A 57 25.39 1.11 -15.05
C MET A 57 26.12 1.94 -16.10
N LYS A 58 25.73 1.80 -17.38
CA LYS A 58 26.32 2.56 -18.49
C LYS A 58 26.18 4.06 -18.30
N ARG A 59 24.99 4.53 -17.90
CA ARG A 59 24.71 5.96 -17.68
C ARG A 59 25.52 6.53 -16.51
N LYS A 60 25.73 5.75 -15.45
CA LYS A 60 26.48 6.17 -14.26
C LYS A 60 27.97 5.78 -14.29
N ASN A 61 28.44 5.15 -15.37
CA ASN A 61 29.78 4.59 -15.50
C ASN A 61 30.19 3.68 -14.31
N ILE A 62 29.30 2.76 -13.93
CA ILE A 62 29.51 1.80 -12.83
C ILE A 62 30.02 0.47 -13.41
N SER A 63 31.12 -0.06 -12.86
CA SER A 63 31.62 -1.41 -13.18
C SER A 63 30.76 -2.49 -12.53
N PHE A 64 30.84 -3.72 -13.05
CA PHE A 64 30.06 -4.84 -12.52
C PHE A 64 30.38 -5.14 -11.05
N ASP A 65 31.64 -4.99 -10.65
CA ASP A 65 32.10 -5.28 -9.28
C ASP A 65 31.50 -4.34 -8.21
N HIS A 66 31.03 -3.15 -8.61
CA HIS A 66 30.42 -2.16 -7.72
C HIS A 66 28.89 -2.06 -7.88
N LEU A 67 28.28 -3.00 -8.60
CA LEU A 67 26.86 -2.97 -8.94
C LEU A 67 25.96 -2.95 -7.70
N GLU A 68 26.19 -3.88 -6.77
CA GLU A 68 25.34 -4.05 -5.58
C GLU A 68 25.46 -2.87 -4.59
N ASP A 69 26.63 -2.23 -4.55
CA ASP A 69 26.90 -1.10 -3.68
C ASP A 69 26.34 0.22 -4.26
N MET A 70 26.40 0.40 -5.59
CA MET A 70 26.13 1.70 -6.23
C MET A 70 24.74 1.80 -6.88
N ILE A 71 24.03 0.68 -7.06
CA ILE A 71 22.67 0.64 -7.61
C ILE A 71 21.66 0.29 -6.51
N GLU A 72 21.17 1.35 -5.87
CA GLU A 72 20.26 1.27 -4.72
C GLU A 72 18.82 0.81 -5.06
N ASP A 73 18.43 0.79 -6.34
CA ASP A 73 17.06 0.54 -6.82
C ASP A 73 16.92 -0.79 -7.59
N ILE A 74 17.76 -1.79 -7.28
CA ILE A 74 17.61 -3.14 -7.84
C ILE A 74 16.31 -3.76 -7.33
N ALA A 75 16.10 -3.72 -6.01
CA ALA A 75 14.81 -3.98 -5.38
C ALA A 75 14.05 -2.66 -5.19
N GLY A 76 12.81 -2.62 -5.66
CA GLY A 76 11.95 -1.44 -5.54
C GLY A 76 10.61 -1.78 -4.94
N ILE A 77 10.24 -1.10 -3.86
CA ILE A 77 8.91 -1.11 -3.27
C ILE A 77 8.24 0.23 -3.56
N ARG A 78 6.95 0.20 -3.87
CA ARG A 78 6.11 1.38 -4.04
C ARG A 78 4.92 1.28 -3.10
N ILE A 79 4.82 2.26 -2.22
CA ILE A 79 3.68 2.44 -1.33
C ILE A 79 2.87 3.61 -1.86
N ILE A 80 1.59 3.36 -2.12
CA ILE A 80 0.62 4.36 -2.53
C ILE A 80 -0.20 4.75 -1.30
N CYS A 81 -0.29 6.05 -1.07
CA CYS A 81 -1.09 6.69 -0.04
C CYS A 81 -2.29 7.40 -0.70
N GLN A 82 -3.37 7.60 0.06
CA GLN A 82 -4.50 8.40 -0.41
C GLN A 82 -4.18 9.89 -0.35
N PHE A 83 -3.56 10.35 0.75
CA PHE A 83 -3.22 11.77 0.96
C PHE A 83 -1.72 12.01 1.09
N VAL A 84 -1.30 13.27 0.96
CA VAL A 84 0.12 13.67 1.06
C VAL A 84 0.63 13.51 2.50
N GLU A 85 -0.19 13.81 3.50
CA GLU A 85 0.15 13.71 4.93
C GLU A 85 0.46 12.26 5.35
N ASP A 86 -0.15 11.30 4.65
CA ASP A 86 0.09 9.89 4.92
C ASP A 86 1.48 9.44 4.46
N ILE A 87 2.13 10.17 3.55
CA ILE A 87 3.50 9.89 3.11
C ILE A 87 4.47 9.97 4.29
N ASP A 88 4.36 11.02 5.10
CA ASP A 88 5.20 11.22 6.29
C ASP A 88 4.89 10.20 7.38
N LYS A 89 3.61 9.82 7.53
CA LYS A 89 3.21 8.73 8.44
C LYS A 89 3.86 7.41 8.05
N VAL A 90 3.75 7.02 6.78
CA VAL A 90 4.38 5.78 6.28
C VAL A 90 5.89 5.84 6.42
N ALA A 91 6.53 6.97 6.09
CA ALA A 91 7.97 7.14 6.25
C ALA A 91 8.41 6.98 7.70
N THR A 92 7.62 7.51 8.64
CA THR A 92 7.86 7.35 10.09
C THR A 92 7.70 5.91 10.52
N LEU A 93 6.64 5.22 10.09
CA LEU A 93 6.44 3.79 10.37
C LEU A 93 7.62 2.96 9.88
N ILE A 94 8.16 3.23 8.68
CA ILE A 94 9.34 2.55 8.14
C ILE A 94 10.58 2.80 9.00
N ARG A 95 10.82 4.05 9.44
CA ARG A 95 11.97 4.39 10.29
C ARG A 95 11.95 3.72 11.67
N MET A 96 10.76 3.42 12.19
CA MET A 96 10.61 2.76 13.50
C MET A 96 10.80 1.24 13.44
N ARG A 97 10.91 0.66 12.24
CA ARG A 97 11.08 -0.79 12.09
C ARG A 97 12.47 -1.22 12.54
N SER A 98 12.56 -2.40 13.15
CA SER A 98 13.81 -3.01 13.58
C SER A 98 14.43 -3.97 12.55
N ASP A 99 13.68 -4.33 11.51
CA ASP A 99 14.09 -5.31 10.49
C ASP A 99 14.73 -4.67 9.24
N MET A 100 14.89 -3.34 9.22
CA MET A 100 15.57 -2.59 8.18
C MET A 100 16.15 -1.29 8.72
N GLU A 101 17.15 -0.74 8.04
CA GLU A 101 17.79 0.52 8.40
C GLU A 101 17.63 1.54 7.27
N VAL A 102 17.18 2.76 7.59
CA VAL A 102 17.06 3.83 6.58
C VAL A 102 18.43 4.48 6.38
N LEU A 103 19.04 4.29 5.21
CA LEU A 103 20.35 4.83 4.86
C LEU A 103 20.28 6.24 4.27
N GLN A 104 19.26 6.48 3.44
CA GLN A 104 19.11 7.76 2.75
C GLN A 104 17.63 8.11 2.55
N GLN A 105 17.34 9.42 2.56
CA GLN A 105 16.05 9.98 2.20
C GLN A 105 16.20 10.97 1.04
N LYS A 106 15.31 10.92 0.06
CA LYS A 106 15.22 11.89 -1.04
C LYS A 106 13.78 12.41 -1.10
N ASN A 107 13.57 13.64 -0.63
CA ASN A 107 12.26 14.28 -0.61
C ASN A 107 12.04 15.15 -1.85
N TYR A 108 11.24 14.66 -2.80
CA TYR A 108 10.82 15.42 -3.99
C TYR A 108 9.38 15.95 -3.90
N LEU A 109 8.79 16.01 -2.69
CA LEU A 109 7.46 16.59 -2.49
C LEU A 109 7.55 18.12 -2.60
N GLU A 110 8.41 18.72 -1.77
CA GLU A 110 8.68 20.16 -1.74
C GLU A 110 9.61 20.59 -2.88
N ASN A 111 10.64 19.79 -3.15
CA ASN A 111 11.65 20.06 -4.17
C ASN A 111 11.42 19.18 -5.41
N LYS A 112 10.37 19.49 -6.19
CA LYS A 112 10.07 18.78 -7.44
C LYS A 112 11.27 18.87 -8.41
N LYS A 113 11.49 17.82 -9.21
CA LYS A 113 12.48 17.92 -10.30
C LYS A 113 12.00 18.90 -11.36
N ALA A 114 12.93 19.40 -12.18
CA ALA A 114 12.61 20.24 -13.34
C ALA A 114 11.57 19.61 -14.30
N SER A 115 11.50 18.27 -14.35
CA SER A 115 10.47 17.58 -15.15
C SER A 115 9.05 17.67 -14.58
N GLY A 116 8.87 18.17 -13.34
CA GLY A 116 7.62 18.09 -12.59
C GLY A 116 7.54 16.87 -11.66
N TYR A 117 8.56 16.02 -11.58
CA TYR A 117 8.50 14.80 -10.79
C TYR A 117 8.39 15.06 -9.28
N ARG A 118 7.38 14.44 -8.64
CA ARG A 118 7.19 14.39 -7.18
C ARG A 118 7.11 12.95 -6.67
N SER A 119 7.75 12.69 -5.53
CA SER A 119 7.76 11.42 -4.82
C SER A 119 8.56 11.58 -3.53
N TYR A 120 8.38 10.67 -2.59
CA TYR A 120 9.27 10.55 -1.44
C TYR A 120 10.02 9.22 -1.50
N HIS A 121 11.35 9.22 -1.43
CA HIS A 121 12.16 7.99 -1.51
C HIS A 121 12.92 7.75 -0.22
N LEU A 122 12.91 6.50 0.21
CA LEU A 122 13.79 5.97 1.25
C LEU A 122 14.67 4.88 0.62
N ILE A 123 15.98 4.96 0.83
CA ILE A 123 16.89 3.86 0.56
C ILE A 123 17.13 3.15 1.87
N VAL A 124 16.81 1.86 1.92
CA VAL A 124 16.95 1.04 3.13
C VAL A 124 17.95 -0.08 2.94
N SER A 125 18.68 -0.41 4.01
CA SER A 125 19.44 -1.65 4.13
C SER A 125 18.53 -2.73 4.67
N TYR A 126 18.44 -3.85 3.97
CA TYR A 126 17.60 -4.99 4.34
C TYR A 126 18.42 -6.29 4.28
N VAL A 127 18.26 -7.16 5.28
CA VAL A 127 18.96 -8.45 5.34
C VAL A 127 17.97 -9.55 4.96
N VAL A 128 18.30 -10.29 3.90
CA VAL A 128 17.58 -11.52 3.52
C VAL A 128 18.36 -12.75 3.95
N GLU A 129 17.66 -13.72 4.52
CA GLU A 129 18.23 -15.01 4.86
C GLU A 129 18.20 -15.94 3.64
N THR A 130 19.38 -16.33 3.14
CA THR A 130 19.50 -17.21 1.97
C THR A 130 20.14 -18.54 2.34
N ILE A 131 20.07 -19.55 1.46
CA ILE A 131 20.76 -20.84 1.66
C ILE A 131 22.29 -20.72 1.74
N ARG A 132 22.86 -19.58 1.32
CA ARG A 132 24.30 -19.28 1.40
C ARG A 132 24.65 -18.39 2.62
N GLY A 133 23.67 -18.12 3.48
CA GLY A 133 23.77 -17.23 4.63
C GLY A 133 23.03 -15.89 4.43
N PRO A 134 23.05 -15.02 5.45
CA PRO A 134 22.42 -13.71 5.39
C PRO A 134 23.12 -12.82 4.36
N LYS A 135 22.32 -12.14 3.52
CA LYS A 135 22.81 -11.14 2.57
C LYS A 135 22.15 -9.80 2.84
N ARG A 136 22.98 -8.78 3.06
CA ARG A 136 22.53 -7.38 3.16
C ARG A 136 22.43 -6.77 1.77
N ILE A 137 21.32 -6.14 1.47
CA ILE A 137 21.05 -5.50 0.18
C ILE A 137 20.41 -4.13 0.37
N HIS A 138 20.42 -3.33 -0.70
CA HIS A 138 19.68 -2.07 -0.78
C HIS A 138 18.29 -2.26 -1.39
N VAL A 139 17.30 -1.60 -0.81
CA VAL A 139 15.94 -1.52 -1.35
C VAL A 139 15.52 -0.06 -1.42
N GLU A 140 15.02 0.37 -2.58
CA GLU A 140 14.40 1.68 -2.74
C GLU A 140 12.89 1.58 -2.46
N ILE A 141 12.41 2.31 -1.44
CA ILE A 141 11.00 2.45 -1.12
C ILE A 141 10.51 3.82 -1.58
N GLN A 142 9.59 3.82 -2.55
CA GLN A 142 8.95 5.02 -3.09
C GLN A 142 7.57 5.17 -2.47
N ILE A 143 7.31 6.29 -1.81
CA ILE A 143 6.02 6.63 -1.20
C ILE A 143 5.39 7.77 -2.02
N ARG A 144 4.13 7.61 -2.43
CA ARG A 144 3.43 8.53 -3.37
C ARG A 144 1.94 8.57 -3.11
N THR A 145 1.28 9.67 -3.48
CA THR A 145 -0.17 9.67 -3.72
C THR A 145 -0.52 8.90 -5.00
N MET A 146 -1.80 8.57 -5.17
CA MET A 146 -2.32 7.99 -6.42
C MET A 146 -2.01 8.87 -7.63
N ALA A 147 -2.20 10.19 -7.49
CA ALA A 147 -1.98 11.17 -8.55
C ALA A 147 -0.49 11.28 -8.91
N MET A 148 0.40 11.37 -7.92
CA MET A 148 1.85 11.33 -8.15
C MET A 148 2.29 10.05 -8.88
N ASN A 149 1.74 8.90 -8.50
CA ASN A 149 2.06 7.63 -9.15
C ASN A 149 1.57 7.58 -10.60
N PHE A 150 0.37 8.08 -10.88
CA PHE A 150 -0.14 8.20 -12.25
C PHE A 150 0.80 9.05 -13.10
N TRP A 151 1.16 10.25 -12.63
CA TRP A 151 2.06 11.15 -13.34
C TRP A 151 3.42 10.51 -13.62
N ALA A 152 4.06 9.94 -12.58
CA ALA A 152 5.40 9.36 -12.69
C ALA A 152 5.43 8.11 -13.58
N THR A 153 4.35 7.34 -13.64
CA THR A 153 4.27 6.17 -14.54
C THR A 153 4.13 6.61 -15.99
N THR A 154 3.34 7.65 -16.25
CA THR A 154 3.18 8.25 -17.58
C THR A 154 4.47 8.89 -18.06
N GLU A 155 5.12 9.70 -17.22
CA GLU A 155 6.41 10.34 -17.54
C GLU A 155 7.48 9.29 -17.85
N HIS A 156 7.61 8.25 -17.02
CA HIS A 156 8.58 7.17 -17.26
C HIS A 156 8.34 6.45 -18.60
N SER A 157 7.08 6.23 -18.96
CA SER A 157 6.72 5.59 -20.23
C SER A 157 7.11 6.46 -21.43
N LEU A 158 6.92 7.78 -21.31
CA LEU A 158 7.33 8.74 -22.33
C LEU A 158 8.86 8.87 -22.41
N GLN A 159 9.57 8.92 -21.28
CA GLN A 159 11.03 8.91 -21.23
C GLN A 159 11.60 7.70 -21.98
N TYR A 160 11.01 6.52 -21.77
CA TYR A 160 11.41 5.30 -22.46
C TYR A 160 11.15 5.39 -23.97
N LYS A 161 9.94 5.77 -24.39
CA LYS A 161 9.55 5.93 -25.80
C LYS A 161 10.47 6.90 -26.55
N TYR A 162 10.77 8.04 -25.93
CA TYR A 162 11.57 9.12 -26.53
C TYR A 162 13.08 9.00 -26.22
N LYS A 163 13.54 7.91 -25.58
CA LYS A 163 14.94 7.69 -25.21
C LYS A 163 15.57 8.89 -24.47
N GLY A 164 14.80 9.52 -23.59
CA GLY A 164 15.24 10.70 -22.84
C GLY A 164 15.03 12.05 -23.54
N ARG A 165 14.60 12.08 -24.81
CA ARG A 165 14.43 13.31 -25.61
C ARG A 165 12.95 13.61 -25.84
N ILE A 166 12.23 13.89 -24.76
CA ILE A 166 10.80 14.24 -24.82
C ILE A 166 10.64 15.58 -25.57
N PRO A 167 9.74 15.69 -26.56
CA PRO A 167 9.47 16.95 -27.24
C PRO A 167 9.04 18.05 -26.27
N GLU A 168 9.47 19.30 -26.49
CA GLU A 168 9.22 20.41 -25.56
C GLU A 168 7.73 20.61 -25.25
N HIS A 169 6.85 20.52 -26.25
CA HIS A 169 5.40 20.64 -26.04
C HIS A 169 4.85 19.58 -25.08
N VAL A 170 5.37 18.35 -25.15
CA VAL A 170 4.99 17.24 -24.25
C VAL A 170 5.59 17.48 -22.86
N SER A 171 6.84 17.91 -22.78
CA SER A 171 7.50 18.22 -21.50
C SER A 171 6.76 19.32 -20.75
N GLY A 172 6.42 20.43 -21.44
CA GLY A 172 5.64 21.51 -20.85
C GLY A 172 4.22 21.08 -20.45
N GLN A 173 3.61 20.14 -21.19
CA GLN A 173 2.33 19.57 -20.78
C GLN A 173 2.45 18.70 -19.53
N LEU A 174 3.47 17.84 -19.44
CA LEU A 174 3.74 17.03 -18.25
C LEU A 174 3.98 17.91 -17.03
N GLU A 175 4.72 19.00 -17.16
CA GLU A 175 4.95 19.95 -16.08
C GLU A 175 3.62 20.56 -15.58
N ARG A 176 2.77 21.06 -16.49
CA ARG A 176 1.45 21.59 -16.12
C ARG A 176 0.56 20.55 -15.43
N ILE A 177 0.58 19.30 -15.90
CA ILE A 177 -0.19 18.21 -15.25
C ILE A 177 0.36 17.96 -13.84
N SER A 178 1.67 18.00 -13.64
CA SER A 178 2.25 17.87 -12.30
C SER A 178 1.79 18.98 -11.35
N ASP A 179 1.69 20.21 -11.85
CA ASP A 179 1.19 21.33 -11.04
C ASP A 179 -0.31 21.21 -10.75
N ALA A 180 -1.11 20.76 -11.71
CA ALA A 180 -2.52 20.46 -11.47
C ALA A 180 -2.71 19.35 -10.43
N ILE A 181 -1.87 18.30 -10.47
CA ILE A 181 -1.88 17.23 -9.47
C ILE A 181 -1.52 17.75 -8.07
N PHE A 182 -0.58 18.69 -7.98
CA PHE A 182 -0.25 19.34 -6.70
C PHE A 182 -1.46 20.02 -6.08
N VAL A 183 -2.16 20.82 -6.90
CA VAL A 183 -3.34 21.55 -6.46
C VAL A 183 -4.42 20.55 -6.04
N LEU A 184 -4.67 19.51 -6.85
CA LEU A 184 -5.62 18.45 -6.51
C LEU A 184 -5.30 17.78 -5.17
N ASP A 185 -4.05 17.36 -4.96
CA ASP A 185 -3.62 16.70 -3.74
C ASP A 185 -3.81 17.64 -2.52
N ASN A 186 -3.53 18.94 -2.64
CA ASN A 186 -3.73 19.93 -1.58
C ASN A 186 -5.22 20.23 -1.29
N GLU A 187 -6.06 20.28 -2.32
CA GLU A 187 -7.51 20.48 -2.14
C GLU A 187 -8.12 19.26 -1.44
N MET A 188 -7.68 18.04 -1.80
CA MET A 188 -8.10 16.81 -1.12
C MET A 188 -7.66 16.79 0.36
N SER A 189 -6.52 17.40 0.70
CA SER A 189 -6.10 17.55 2.10
C SER A 189 -7.07 18.38 2.94
N GLN A 190 -7.78 19.36 2.35
CA GLN A 190 -8.72 20.21 3.08
C GLN A 190 -9.96 19.43 3.56
N VAL A 191 -10.41 18.47 2.77
CA VAL A 191 -11.56 17.60 3.08
C VAL A 191 -11.15 16.25 3.66
N ARG A 192 -9.87 16.06 3.96
CA ARG A 192 -9.28 14.79 4.41
C ARG A 192 -9.98 14.22 5.63
N SER A 193 -10.28 15.03 6.65
CA SER A 193 -10.92 14.56 7.88
C SER A 193 -12.31 14.00 7.61
N GLU A 194 -13.13 14.71 6.83
CA GLU A 194 -14.49 14.28 6.47
C GLU A 194 -14.46 12.96 5.68
N ILE A 195 -13.51 12.80 4.75
CA ILE A 195 -13.33 11.57 3.99
C ILE A 195 -12.94 10.40 4.91
N ILE A 196 -12.01 10.63 5.83
CA ILE A 196 -11.53 9.61 6.76
C ILE A 196 -12.65 9.17 7.70
N ASP A 197 -13.41 10.11 8.24
CA ASP A 197 -14.54 9.81 9.14
C ASP A 197 -15.59 8.95 8.40
N ALA A 198 -15.96 9.34 7.17
CA ALA A 198 -16.89 8.56 6.35
C ALA A 198 -16.35 7.15 6.00
N GLN A 199 -15.05 7.01 5.76
CA GLN A 199 -14.42 5.71 5.52
C GLN A 199 -14.43 4.82 6.76
N ILE A 200 -14.14 5.38 7.94
CA ILE A 200 -14.17 4.66 9.22
C ILE A 200 -15.59 4.19 9.50
N ASP A 201 -16.59 5.06 9.36
CA ASP A 201 -18.00 4.71 9.56
C ASP A 201 -18.44 3.57 8.63
N SER A 202 -18.06 3.63 7.36
CA SER A 202 -18.36 2.57 6.38
C SER A 202 -17.68 1.24 6.72
N GLN A 203 -16.43 1.28 7.22
CA GLN A 203 -15.73 0.07 7.67
C GLN A 203 -16.39 -0.55 8.91
N ILE A 204 -16.77 0.28 9.89
CA ILE A 204 -17.48 -0.17 11.09
C ILE A 204 -18.81 -0.83 10.69
N GLN A 205 -19.60 -0.18 9.84
CA GLN A 205 -20.86 -0.73 9.35
C GLN A 205 -20.66 -2.10 8.68
N THR A 206 -19.64 -2.21 7.81
CA THR A 206 -19.31 -3.47 7.13
C THR A 206 -18.91 -4.57 8.11
N GLY A 207 -18.13 -4.23 9.14
CA GLY A 207 -17.74 -5.16 10.21
C GLY A 207 -18.95 -5.68 10.98
N ILE A 208 -19.81 -4.78 11.45
CA ILE A 208 -21.04 -5.13 12.18
C ILE A 208 -21.94 -6.05 11.35
N VAL A 209 -22.15 -5.72 10.07
CA VAL A 209 -22.98 -6.53 9.16
C VAL A 209 -22.38 -7.93 9.00
N LYS A 210 -21.06 -8.04 8.85
CA LYS A 210 -20.39 -9.33 8.74
C LYS A 210 -20.57 -10.17 10.00
N ASP A 211 -20.36 -9.58 11.18
CA ASP A 211 -20.48 -10.28 12.46
C ASP A 211 -21.92 -10.76 12.69
N ILE A 212 -22.91 -9.92 12.38
CA ILE A 212 -24.33 -10.30 12.42
C ILE A 212 -24.60 -11.49 11.50
N LEU A 213 -24.15 -11.45 10.24
CA LEU A 213 -24.37 -12.52 9.27
C LEU A 213 -23.73 -13.84 9.72
N THR A 214 -22.50 -13.79 10.24
CA THR A 214 -21.81 -14.96 10.81
C THR A 214 -22.57 -15.51 12.02
N CYS A 215 -23.08 -14.64 12.91
CA CYS A 215 -23.88 -15.11 14.04
C CYS A 215 -25.20 -15.75 13.61
N ILE A 216 -25.88 -15.19 12.60
CA ILE A 216 -27.10 -15.78 12.03
C ILE A 216 -26.78 -17.14 11.40
N GLU A 217 -25.67 -17.27 10.67
CA GLU A 217 -25.20 -18.53 10.10
C GLU A 217 -24.97 -19.59 11.19
N ASN A 218 -24.29 -19.24 12.28
CA ASN A 218 -24.09 -20.17 13.40
C ASN A 218 -25.41 -20.58 14.05
N LEU A 219 -26.36 -19.65 14.18
CA LEU A 219 -27.68 -19.93 14.76
C LEU A 219 -28.51 -20.90 13.92
N TYR A 220 -28.33 -20.96 12.60
CA TYR A 220 -29.00 -21.97 11.76
C TYR A 220 -28.72 -23.41 12.19
N HIS A 221 -27.57 -23.66 12.82
CA HIS A 221 -27.18 -25.00 13.25
C HIS A 221 -27.77 -25.41 14.60
N VAL A 222 -28.25 -24.45 15.41
CA VAL A 222 -28.61 -24.70 16.83
C VAL A 222 -29.98 -24.18 17.25
N ALA A 223 -30.55 -23.20 16.53
CA ALA A 223 -31.85 -22.60 16.82
C ALA A 223 -32.94 -23.10 15.85
N SER A 224 -34.21 -22.81 16.16
CA SER A 224 -35.30 -23.21 15.27
C SER A 224 -35.35 -22.34 14.02
N GLU A 225 -35.72 -22.94 12.88
CA GLU A 225 -35.84 -22.23 11.59
C GLU A 225 -36.75 -20.99 11.70
N ARG A 226 -37.83 -21.07 12.48
CA ARG A 226 -38.76 -19.96 12.71
C ARG A 226 -38.12 -18.79 13.46
N GLU A 227 -37.22 -19.06 14.41
CA GLU A 227 -36.50 -18.02 15.16
C GLU A 227 -35.47 -17.34 14.27
N VAL A 228 -34.66 -18.12 13.55
CA VAL A 228 -33.64 -17.60 12.63
C VAL A 228 -34.28 -16.73 11.54
N LEU A 229 -35.43 -17.15 10.98
CA LEU A 229 -36.16 -16.37 9.99
C LEU A 229 -36.66 -15.02 10.55
N LYS A 230 -37.06 -14.96 11.83
CA LYS A 230 -37.44 -13.68 12.46
C LYS A 230 -36.24 -12.74 12.59
N ILE A 231 -35.12 -13.26 13.05
CA ILE A 231 -33.86 -12.52 13.21
C ILE A 231 -33.42 -11.96 11.85
N GLN A 232 -33.45 -12.77 10.79
CA GLN A 232 -33.12 -12.33 9.44
C GLN A 232 -34.03 -11.20 8.92
N ASN A 233 -35.34 -11.32 9.12
CA ASN A 233 -36.29 -10.29 8.69
C ASN A 233 -36.14 -8.98 9.48
N GLU A 234 -35.76 -9.07 10.75
CA GLU A 234 -35.43 -7.90 11.56
C GLU A 234 -34.12 -7.25 11.12
N PHE A 235 -33.06 -8.05 10.94
CA PHE A 235 -31.79 -7.59 10.40
C PHE A 235 -31.99 -6.88 9.05
N TYR A 236 -32.74 -7.46 8.12
CA TYR A 236 -32.97 -6.85 6.81
C TYR A 236 -33.68 -5.49 6.91
N ARG A 237 -34.67 -5.36 7.82
CA ARG A 237 -35.36 -4.07 8.05
C ARG A 237 -34.41 -3.00 8.59
N ILE A 238 -33.57 -3.36 9.56
CA ILE A 238 -32.59 -2.45 10.17
C ILE A 238 -31.49 -2.09 9.17
N PHE A 239 -31.00 -3.07 8.39
CA PHE A 239 -30.01 -2.81 7.35
C PHE A 239 -30.53 -1.80 6.31
N MET A 240 -31.82 -1.90 5.95
CA MET A 240 -32.46 -0.96 5.02
C MET A 240 -32.71 0.44 5.61
N SER A 241 -32.69 0.63 6.94
CA SER A 241 -32.80 1.96 7.57
C SER A 241 -31.51 2.77 7.45
N ASN A 242 -30.38 2.11 7.17
CA ASN A 242 -29.03 2.67 7.09
C ASN A 242 -28.60 3.43 8.37
N ASP A 243 -29.15 3.03 9.53
CA ASP A 243 -28.80 3.56 10.85
C ASP A 243 -27.76 2.64 11.52
N ILE A 244 -26.54 3.13 11.66
CA ILE A 244 -25.42 2.39 12.27
C ILE A 244 -25.69 2.11 13.76
N GLU A 245 -26.36 2.98 14.48
CA GLU A 245 -26.66 2.76 15.91
C GLU A 245 -27.74 1.69 16.10
N GLU A 246 -28.73 1.62 15.20
CA GLU A 246 -29.67 0.50 15.20
C GLU A 246 -28.97 -0.83 14.90
N LEU A 247 -28.04 -0.85 13.93
CA LEU A 247 -27.24 -2.06 13.63
C LEU A 247 -26.41 -2.51 14.84
N LYS A 248 -25.72 -1.58 15.53
CA LYS A 248 -24.97 -1.89 16.75
C LYS A 248 -25.87 -2.44 17.87
N ARG A 249 -27.06 -1.86 18.04
CA ARG A 249 -28.03 -2.34 19.05
C ARG A 249 -28.51 -3.75 18.72
N PHE A 250 -28.83 -4.00 17.45
CA PHE A 250 -29.25 -5.30 16.98
C PHE A 250 -28.15 -6.36 17.16
N GLN A 251 -26.90 -6.04 16.80
CA GLN A 251 -25.76 -6.93 17.02
C GLN A 251 -25.66 -7.37 18.49
N ARG A 252 -25.70 -6.41 19.44
CA ARG A 252 -25.64 -6.73 20.87
C ARG A 252 -26.79 -7.62 21.33
N GLN A 253 -28.01 -7.38 20.83
CA GLN A 253 -29.17 -8.21 21.15
C GLN A 253 -29.01 -9.62 20.60
N LEU A 254 -28.48 -9.74 19.37
CA LEU A 254 -28.22 -11.01 18.71
C LEU A 254 -27.13 -11.81 19.44
N ASP A 255 -26.06 -11.16 19.90
CA ASP A 255 -24.99 -11.80 20.66
C ASP A 255 -25.54 -12.40 21.97
N ILE A 256 -26.36 -11.64 22.72
CA ILE A 256 -27.03 -12.11 23.95
C ILE A 256 -27.95 -13.30 23.65
N PHE A 257 -28.69 -13.24 22.54
CA PHE A 257 -29.56 -14.33 22.11
C PHE A 257 -28.73 -15.59 21.80
N ALA A 258 -27.61 -15.44 21.06
CA ALA A 258 -26.74 -16.53 20.66
C ALA A 258 -25.99 -17.21 21.84
N GLU A 259 -25.67 -16.46 22.90
CA GLU A 259 -25.14 -17.03 24.15
C GLU A 259 -26.08 -18.07 24.77
N GLY A 260 -27.39 -17.82 24.71
CA GLY A 260 -28.42 -18.75 25.18
C GLY A 260 -28.39 -20.13 24.50
N TYR A 261 -27.86 -20.20 23.28
CA TYR A 261 -27.74 -21.43 22.49
C TYR A 261 -26.33 -22.01 22.46
N ARG A 262 -25.36 -21.42 23.19
CA ARG A 262 -23.92 -21.74 23.09
C ARG A 262 -23.39 -21.66 21.64
N ALA A 263 -23.96 -20.77 20.82
CA ALA A 263 -23.73 -20.68 19.38
C ALA A 263 -22.50 -19.84 18.98
N GLN A 264 -21.77 -19.25 19.95
CA GLN A 264 -20.68 -18.31 19.68
C GLN A 264 -19.43 -18.95 19.02
N SER A 265 -19.36 -20.28 18.90
CA SER A 265 -18.17 -20.97 18.39
C SER A 265 -18.45 -22.37 17.84
N VAL A 266 -19.52 -22.53 17.06
CA VAL A 266 -19.72 -23.72 16.19
C VAL A 266 -19.11 -23.42 14.82
#